data_AF-A0A820CJJ8-F1
#
_entry.id   AF-A0A820CJJ8-F1
#
_cell.length_a   1.000
_cell.length_b   1.000
_cell.length_c   1.000
_cell.angle_alpha   90.00
_cell.angle_beta   90.00
_cell.angle_gamma   90.00
#
_symmetry.space_group_name_H-M   'P 1'
#
loop_
_entity.id
_entity.type
_entity.pdbx_description
1 polymer ?
#
loop_
_entity_poly.entity_id
_entity_poly.type
_entity_poly.pdbx_seq_one_letter_code
_entity_poly.pdbx_strand_id
1 'polypeptide(L)'
;LPLNVHLLTFEQLAPQIYRIRVEHYFELNEDETYSHPVTFDLQSLFKSIGQISEFTELTLAANLPLTDLKRLTWLSSEQESSHMFVPEQKAATNTTIRLIPMQIRTFNVLVQ
;
A
#
# COMPACT_ATOMS: atom_id res chain seq x y z
N LEU A 1 -12.51 -7.13 3.67
CA LEU A 1 -11.31 -6.40 4.15
C LEU A 1 -11.35 -6.35 5.67
N PRO A 2 -10.21 -6.21 6.36
CA PRO A 2 -10.20 -5.88 7.78
C PRO A 2 -11.00 -4.60 8.05
N LEU A 3 -11.55 -4.44 9.26
CA LEU A 3 -12.43 -3.31 9.56
C LEU A 3 -11.70 -1.96 9.44
N ASN A 4 -10.44 -1.89 9.84
CA ASN A 4 -9.60 -0.69 9.78
C ASN A 4 -8.96 -0.43 8.40
N VAL A 5 -9.52 -1.01 7.32
CA VAL A 5 -9.03 -0.83 5.96
C VAL A 5 -10.16 -0.45 5.03
N HIS A 6 -9.98 0.64 4.30
CA HIS A 6 -10.86 1.05 3.21
C HIS A 6 -10.23 0.80 1.85
N LEU A 7 -11.08 0.38 0.89
CA LEU A 7 -10.74 0.35 -0.53
C LEU A 7 -11.05 1.73 -1.12
N LEU A 8 -10.03 2.57 -1.24
CA LEU A 8 -10.15 3.95 -1.71
C LEU A 8 -10.29 4.03 -3.24
N THR A 9 -9.60 3.16 -3.98
CA THR A 9 -9.71 3.11 -5.44
C THR A 9 -9.65 1.68 -5.92
N PHE A 10 -10.50 1.34 -6.89
CA PHE A 10 -10.41 0.13 -7.68
C PHE A 10 -10.77 0.50 -9.12
N GLU A 11 -9.78 0.54 -10.00
CA GLU A 11 -9.95 0.94 -11.39
C GLU A 11 -9.27 -0.06 -12.34
N GLN A 12 -9.92 -0.36 -13.46
CA GLN A 12 -9.32 -1.18 -14.50
C GLN A 12 -8.60 -0.26 -15.50
N LEU A 13 -7.28 -0.42 -15.63
CA LEU A 13 -6.47 0.40 -16.54
C LEU A 13 -6.41 -0.19 -17.95
N ALA A 14 -6.38 -1.52 -18.04
CA ALA A 14 -6.32 -2.29 -19.28
C ALA A 14 -6.90 -3.69 -19.04
N PRO A 15 -7.03 -4.56 -20.08
CA PRO A 15 -7.37 -5.95 -19.85
C PRO A 15 -6.42 -6.57 -18.81
N GLN A 16 -6.98 -7.18 -17.76
CA GLN A 16 -6.25 -7.83 -16.65
C GLN A 16 -5.41 -6.91 -15.76
N ILE A 17 -5.28 -5.61 -16.06
CA ILE A 17 -4.49 -4.66 -15.27
C ILE A 17 -5.42 -3.76 -14.46
N TYR A 18 -5.23 -3.79 -13.14
CA TYR A 18 -6.02 -3.01 -12.19
C TYR A 18 -5.13 -2.11 -11.34
N ARG A 19 -5.63 -0.92 -11.01
CA ARG A 19 -5.03 -0.04 -10.01
C ARG A 19 -5.90 0.01 -8.76
N ILE A 20 -5.22 -0.08 -7.63
CA ILE A 20 -5.83 -0.21 -6.31
C ILE A 20 -5.20 0.81 -5.37
N ARG A 21 -6.05 1.49 -4.60
CA ARG A 21 -5.61 2.21 -3.42
C ARG A 21 -6.33 1.65 -2.22
N VAL A 22 -5.57 1.29 -1.21
CA VAL A 22 -6.09 0.90 0.10
C VAL A 22 -5.52 1.84 1.15
N GLU A 23 -6.33 2.15 2.14
CA GLU A 23 -5.95 3.03 3.23
C GLU A 23 -6.32 2.45 4.58
N HIS A 24 -5.53 2.79 5.58
CA HIS A 24 -5.92 2.67 6.98
C HIS A 24 -6.50 4.01 7.42
N TYR A 25 -7.83 4.07 7.55
CA TYR A 25 -8.54 5.34 7.70
C TYR A 25 -8.63 5.85 9.15
N PHE A 26 -8.27 5.03 10.13
CA PHE A 26 -8.12 5.47 11.52
C PHE A 26 -6.79 6.18 11.73
N GLU A 27 -6.84 7.24 12.53
CA GLU A 27 -5.68 7.96 13.08
C GLU A 27 -5.06 7.22 14.27
N LEU A 28 -3.83 7.56 14.62
CA LEU A 28 -3.18 7.08 15.83
C LEU A 28 -4.01 7.45 17.07
N ASN A 29 -4.30 6.47 17.91
CA ASN A 29 -5.08 6.61 19.16
C ASN A 29 -6.55 7.05 18.99
N GLU A 30 -7.12 6.93 17.79
CA GLU A 30 -8.55 7.18 17.57
C GLU A 30 -9.44 6.08 18.16
N ASP A 31 -8.99 4.82 18.10
CA ASP A 31 -9.68 3.63 18.60
C ASP A 31 -8.70 2.63 19.22
N GLU A 32 -9.06 2.06 20.38
CA GLU A 32 -8.20 1.15 21.14
C GLU A 32 -7.88 -0.18 20.41
N THR A 33 -8.71 -0.56 19.42
CA THR A 33 -8.56 -1.82 18.69
C THR A 33 -8.11 -1.56 17.24
N TYR A 34 -8.66 -0.54 16.60
CA TYR A 34 -8.56 -0.33 15.16
C TYR A 34 -7.51 0.69 14.74
N SER A 35 -6.96 1.50 15.66
CA SER A 35 -5.82 2.39 15.40
C SER A 35 -4.46 1.68 15.40
N HIS A 36 -4.44 0.35 15.21
CA HIS A 36 -3.24 -0.46 15.19
C HIS A 36 -2.90 -0.97 13.79
N PRO A 37 -1.60 -1.17 13.47
CA PRO A 37 -1.20 -1.69 12.17
C PRO A 37 -1.88 -3.02 11.83
N VAL A 38 -2.29 -3.15 10.57
CA VAL A 38 -3.00 -4.33 10.06
C VAL A 38 -2.25 -4.94 8.90
N THR A 39 -2.25 -6.27 8.83
CA THR A 39 -1.66 -7.04 7.73
C THR A 39 -2.72 -7.93 7.11
N PHE A 40 -2.85 -7.88 5.79
CA PHE A 40 -3.85 -8.64 5.06
C PHE A 40 -3.37 -8.93 3.64
N ASP A 41 -3.98 -9.94 3.03
CA ASP A 41 -3.66 -10.36 1.67
C ASP A 41 -4.55 -9.63 0.64
N LEU A 42 -3.93 -8.89 -0.27
CA LEU A 42 -4.62 -8.16 -1.33
C LEU A 42 -5.23 -9.09 -2.38
N GLN A 43 -4.74 -10.32 -2.53
CA GLN A 43 -5.35 -11.36 -3.38
C GLN A 43 -6.82 -11.59 -3.01
N SER A 44 -7.20 -11.33 -1.76
CA SER A 44 -8.59 -11.47 -1.32
C SER A 44 -9.58 -10.59 -2.09
N LEU A 45 -9.14 -9.47 -2.68
CA LEU A 45 -9.97 -8.60 -3.51
C LEU A 45 -10.25 -9.15 -4.91
N PHE A 46 -9.43 -10.08 -5.40
CA PHE A 46 -9.50 -10.61 -6.77
C PHE A 46 -10.04 -12.03 -6.85
N LYS A 47 -10.50 -12.63 -5.75
CA LYS A 47 -10.97 -14.03 -5.73
C LYS A 47 -12.00 -14.39 -6.81
N SER A 48 -12.83 -13.44 -7.23
CA SER A 48 -13.84 -13.63 -8.30
C SER A 48 -13.34 -13.27 -9.70
N ILE A 49 -12.17 -12.64 -9.82
CA ILE A 49 -11.60 -12.13 -11.07
C ILE A 49 -10.45 -13.02 -11.55
N GLY A 50 -9.60 -13.49 -10.63
CA GLY A 50 -8.44 -14.33 -10.94
C GLY A 50 -7.34 -14.24 -9.87
N GLN A 51 -6.16 -14.76 -10.21
CA GLN A 51 -4.97 -14.74 -9.37
C GLN A 51 -4.06 -13.57 -9.78
N ILE A 52 -3.59 -12.79 -8.80
CA ILE A 52 -2.58 -11.76 -9.04
C ILE A 52 -1.28 -12.45 -9.46
N SER A 53 -0.79 -12.14 -10.66
CA SER A 53 0.45 -12.65 -11.22
C SER A 53 1.59 -11.63 -11.11
N GLU A 54 1.28 -10.33 -11.21
CA GLU A 54 2.23 -9.23 -11.02
C GLU A 54 1.69 -8.22 -10.03
N PHE A 55 2.59 -7.68 -9.21
CA PHE A 55 2.24 -6.83 -8.08
C PHE A 55 3.29 -5.74 -7.92
N THR A 56 2.93 -4.49 -8.21
CA THR A 56 3.85 -3.34 -8.19
C THR A 56 3.29 -2.22 -7.33
N GLU A 57 4.03 -1.81 -6.30
CA GLU A 57 3.70 -0.63 -5.52
C GLU A 57 4.19 0.66 -6.20
N LEU A 58 3.35 1.69 -6.17
CA LEU A 58 3.59 2.98 -6.79
C LEU A 58 3.50 4.11 -5.75
N THR A 59 3.96 5.29 -6.13
CA THR A 59 3.64 6.53 -5.41
C THR A 59 2.13 6.78 -5.38
N LEU A 60 1.66 7.68 -4.50
CA LEU A 60 0.24 8.03 -4.38
C LEU A 60 -0.39 8.45 -5.72
N ALA A 61 0.35 9.25 -6.50
CA ALA A 61 -0.01 9.72 -7.83
C ALA A 61 0.07 8.64 -8.92
N ALA A 62 0.56 7.45 -8.58
CA ALA A 62 0.66 6.28 -9.46
C ALA A 62 1.46 6.53 -10.76
N ASN A 63 2.45 7.41 -10.70
CA ASN A 63 3.28 7.81 -11.84
C ASN A 63 4.74 7.33 -11.73
N LEU A 64 5.12 6.73 -10.60
CA LEU A 64 6.47 6.26 -10.34
C LEU A 64 6.40 4.99 -9.46
N PRO A 65 7.16 3.92 -9.79
CA PRO A 65 7.37 2.81 -8.87
C PRO A 65 7.91 3.29 -7.53
N LEU A 66 7.37 2.76 -6.42
CA LEU A 66 7.79 3.22 -5.10
C LEU A 66 9.28 2.93 -4.84
N THR A 67 9.82 1.86 -5.42
CA THR A 67 11.24 1.49 -5.38
C THR A 67 12.16 2.53 -6.00
N ASP A 68 11.64 3.32 -6.94
CA ASP A 68 12.41 4.31 -7.69
C ASP A 68 12.32 5.71 -7.04
N LEU A 69 11.50 5.86 -6.00
CA LEU A 69 11.29 7.12 -5.30
C LEU A 69 12.54 7.52 -4.51
N LYS A 70 13.12 8.67 -4.87
CA LYS A 70 14.21 9.32 -4.13
C LYS A 70 13.70 10.57 -3.44
N ARG A 71 13.77 10.60 -2.11
CA ARG A 71 13.41 11.78 -1.30
C ARG A 71 14.67 12.45 -0.76
N LEU A 72 14.63 13.77 -0.67
CA LEU A 72 15.63 14.53 0.09
C LEU A 72 15.51 14.13 1.56
N THR A 73 16.66 13.99 2.22
CA THR A 73 16.72 13.74 3.66
C THR A 73 17.08 15.02 4.39
N TRP A 74 16.19 15.45 5.25
CA TRP A 74 16.34 16.59 6.15
C TRP A 74 16.64 16.11 7.56
N LEU A 75 17.51 16.84 8.24
CA LEU A 75 17.75 16.75 9.67
C LEU A 75 17.02 17.89 10.35
N SER A 76 16.12 17.58 11.28
CA SER A 76 15.46 18.60 12.09
C SER A 76 16.41 19.14 13.16
N SER A 77 16.05 20.27 13.77
CA SER A 77 16.75 20.81 14.95
C SER A 77 16.76 19.84 16.13
N GLU A 78 15.82 18.89 16.15
CA GLU A 78 15.68 17.84 17.15
C GLU A 78 16.48 16.58 16.78
N GLN A 79 17.32 16.65 15.75
CA GLN A 79 18.16 15.55 15.23
C GLN A 79 17.36 14.35 14.71
N GLU A 80 16.07 14.54 14.45
CA GLU A 80 15.24 13.55 13.81
C GLU A 80 15.50 13.55 12.30
N SER A 81 15.79 12.37 11.76
CA SER A 81 15.91 12.20 10.31
C SER A 81 14.52 12.04 9.70
N SER A 82 14.23 12.81 8.66
CA SER A 82 13.06 12.56 7.80
C SER A 82 13.20 11.33 6.90
N HIS A 83 14.22 10.49 7.12
CA HIS A 83 14.49 9.31 6.33
C HIS A 83 13.37 8.30 6.51
N MET A 84 12.49 8.23 5.51
CA MET A 84 11.42 7.24 5.47
C MET A 84 12.04 5.89 5.10
N PHE A 85 11.89 4.89 5.97
CA PHE A 85 12.25 3.51 5.61
C PHE A 85 11.28 3.03 4.52
N VAL A 86 11.76 2.95 3.28
CA VAL A 86 11.08 2.20 2.23
C VAL A 86 11.58 0.76 2.39
N PRO A 87 10.74 -0.20 2.83
CA PRO A 87 11.18 -1.59 2.87
C PRO A 87 11.63 -2.00 1.48
N GLU A 88 12.80 -2.61 1.37
CA GLU A 88 13.18 -3.32 0.14
C GLU A 88 12.06 -4.32 -0.16
N GLN A 89 11.27 -4.02 -1.19
CA GLN A 89 10.37 -5.02 -1.76
C GLN A 89 11.25 -6.05 -2.45
N LYS A 90 11.73 -7.04 -1.69
CA LYS A 90 12.16 -8.31 -2.28
C LYS A 90 11.01 -8.77 -3.17
N ALA A 91 11.32 -9.16 -4.41
CA ALA A 91 10.37 -9.65 -5.40
C ALA A 91 9.37 -10.62 -4.75
N ALA A 92 8.23 -10.09 -4.33
CA ALA A 92 7.33 -10.80 -3.45
C ALA A 92 6.26 -11.43 -4.34
N THR A 93 6.35 -12.74 -4.47
CA THR A 93 5.20 -13.60 -4.80
C THR A 93 4.08 -13.50 -3.76
N ASN A 94 4.23 -12.64 -2.75
CA ASN A 94 3.32 -12.47 -1.64
C ASN A 94 2.57 -11.13 -1.78
N THR A 95 1.27 -11.23 -2.01
CA THR A 95 0.30 -10.12 -2.09
C THR A 95 -0.12 -9.60 -0.70
N THR A 96 0.55 -10.07 0.36
CA THR A 96 0.36 -9.60 1.72
C THR A 96 0.95 -8.21 1.91
N ILE A 97 0.11 -7.28 2.33
CA ILE A 97 0.50 -5.90 2.62
C ILE A 97 0.19 -5.55 4.08
N ARG A 98 1.03 -4.67 4.64
CA ARG A 98 0.83 -4.05 5.95
C ARG A 98 0.52 -2.58 5.77
N LEU A 99 -0.46 -2.10 6.53
CA LEU A 99 -0.81 -0.69 6.67
C LEU A 99 -0.65 -0.25 8.13
N ILE A 100 -0.13 0.96 8.33
CA ILE A 100 -0.13 1.66 9.62
C ILE A 100 -1.22 2.75 9.60
N PRO A 101 -1.62 3.32 10.75
CA PRO A 101 -2.58 4.42 10.81
C PRO A 101 -2.31 5.53 9.78
N MET A 102 -3.38 6.02 9.16
CA MET A 102 -3.38 7.02 8.08
C MET A 102 -2.56 6.69 6.83
N GLN A 103 -2.07 5.47 6.68
CA GLN A 103 -1.28 5.10 5.50
C GLN A 103 -2.18 4.77 4.31
N ILE A 104 -1.89 5.39 3.16
CA ILE A 104 -2.44 5.03 1.86
C ILE A 104 -1.33 4.35 1.04
N ARG A 105 -1.62 3.18 0.46
CA ARG A 105 -0.72 2.49 -0.47
C ARG A 105 -1.40 2.28 -1.82
N THR A 106 -0.64 2.48 -2.89
CA THR A 106 -1.12 2.43 -4.27
C THR A 106 -0.43 1.30 -5.01
N PHE A 107 -1.20 0.47 -5.70
CA PHE A 107 -0.70 -0.69 -6.41
C PHE A 107 -1.25 -0.77 -7.83
N ASN A 108 -0.41 -1.22 -8.75
CA ASN A 108 -0.88 -1.83 -10.00
C ASN A 108 -0.70 -3.34 -9.91
N VAL A 109 -1.71 -4.08 -10.35
CA VAL A 109 -1.70 -5.54 -10.36
C VAL A 109 -2.12 -6.09 -11.71
N LEU A 110 -1.45 -7.16 -12.14
CA LEU A 110 -1.88 -8.01 -13.25
C LEU A 110 -2.60 -9.24 -12.68
N VAL A 111 -3.76 -9.57 -13.23
CA VAL A 111 -4.62 -10.66 -12.74
C VAL A 111 -4.87 -11.66 -13.88
N GLN A 112 -4.63 -12.95 -13.63
CA GLN A 112 -4.79 -14.05 -14.59
C GLN A 112 -5.82 -15.07 -14.13
#